data_AF-A0A1H4RL89-F1
#
_entry.id   AF-A0A1H4RL89-F1
#
_cell.length_a   1.000
_cell.length_b   1.000
_cell.length_c   1.000
_cell.angle_alpha   90.00
_cell.angle_beta   90.00
_cell.angle_gamma   90.00
#
_symmetry.space_group_name_H-M   'P 1'
#
loop_
_entity.id
_entity.type
_entity.pdbx_description
1 polymer ?
#
loop_
_entity_poly.entity_id
_entity_poly.type
_entity_poly.pdbx_seq_one_letter_code
_entity_poly.pdbx_strand_id
1 'polypeptide(L)'
;MDNNTWFEVEDPEEYGEEPWDFDEAELTFLTALNTRADTWQVPWAPSAVSRPEDDSSLLVWVSLLDEERSLILGEWAVHFYGTHMWAGKVSDQLFNLHESPESGFFRASGTADELALRCANWFEILLSRPVVRAEWRSAAGAIATRWEFADTGEALVISRDVPADGTPPAHRFPVRP
;
A
#
# COMPACT_ATOMS: atom_id res chain seq x y z
N MET A 1 -1.47 22.60 -8.63
CA MET A 1 -0.18 21.98 -8.29
C MET A 1 -0.48 21.36 -6.96
N ASP A 2 -0.94 20.13 -7.01
CA ASP A 2 -1.35 19.42 -5.82
C ASP A 2 -0.04 19.11 -5.10
N ASN A 3 0.07 19.58 -3.87
CA ASN A 3 1.20 19.21 -3.02
C ASN A 3 0.97 17.72 -2.77
N ASN A 4 1.71 16.87 -3.48
CA ASN A 4 1.69 15.42 -3.30
C ASN A 4 2.32 15.08 -1.94
N THR A 5 1.63 15.45 -0.87
CA THR A 5 2.01 15.21 0.51
C THR A 5 1.81 13.73 0.81
N TRP A 6 2.69 13.17 1.63
CA TRP A 6 2.53 11.82 2.15
C TRP A 6 1.66 11.86 3.39
N PHE A 7 0.87 10.80 3.59
CA PHE A 7 0.19 10.53 4.86
C PHE A 7 -0.64 11.71 5.40
N GLU A 8 -1.45 12.31 4.54
CA GLU A 8 -2.43 13.30 4.99
C GLU A 8 -3.41 12.63 5.95
N VAL A 9 -3.71 13.30 7.07
CA VAL A 9 -4.69 12.83 8.03
C VAL A 9 -6.07 13.06 7.44
N GLU A 10 -6.84 11.98 7.32
CA GLU A 10 -8.25 12.08 6.93
C GLU A 10 -8.99 13.01 7.91
N ASP A 11 -9.80 13.91 7.38
CA ASP A 11 -10.52 14.89 8.19
C ASP A 11 -11.87 14.30 8.62
N PRO A 12 -12.05 13.89 9.90
CA PRO A 12 -13.31 13.35 10.39
C PRO A 12 -14.46 14.37 10.30
N GLU A 13 -14.17 15.67 10.24
CA GLU A 13 -15.21 16.71 10.09
C GLU A 13 -15.92 16.61 8.74
N GLU A 14 -15.27 16.08 7.68
CA GLU A 14 -15.90 15.82 6.37
C GLU A 14 -17.04 14.81 6.47
N TYR A 15 -17.00 13.96 7.49
CA TYR A 15 -18.01 12.93 7.79
C TYR A 15 -18.93 13.32 8.97
N GLY A 16 -18.75 14.52 9.52
CA GLY A 16 -19.52 15.02 10.67
C GLY A 16 -19.11 14.41 12.01
N GLU A 17 -17.89 13.90 12.09
CA GLU A 17 -17.28 13.33 13.29
C GLU A 17 -16.36 14.35 13.99
N GLU A 18 -16.03 14.10 15.25
CA GLU A 18 -15.11 14.97 16.00
C GLU A 18 -13.65 14.76 15.54
N PRO A 19 -12.81 15.81 15.55
CA PRO A 19 -11.38 15.69 15.30
C PRO A 19 -10.73 14.61 16.18
N TRP A 20 -9.86 13.81 15.57
CA TRP A 20 -9.14 12.79 16.31
C TRP A 20 -8.17 13.39 17.31
N ASP A 21 -8.19 12.87 18.54
CA ASP A 21 -7.22 13.20 19.58
C ASP A 21 -6.07 12.20 19.48
N PHE A 22 -4.92 12.65 18.97
CA PHE A 22 -3.73 11.83 18.86
C PHE A 22 -2.94 11.85 20.16
N ASP A 23 -2.55 10.68 20.65
CA ASP A 23 -1.67 10.60 21.80
C ASP A 23 -0.20 10.96 21.46
N GLU A 24 0.64 11.07 22.50
CA GLU A 24 2.06 11.42 22.33
C GLU A 24 2.82 10.41 21.44
N ALA A 25 2.48 9.12 21.52
CA ALA A 25 3.14 8.08 20.75
C ALA A 25 2.71 8.13 19.28
N GLU A 26 1.44 8.40 19.00
CA GLU A 26 0.88 8.58 17.66
C GLU A 26 1.45 9.82 16.97
N LEU A 27 1.49 10.96 17.67
CA LEU A 27 2.12 12.18 17.15
C LEU A 27 3.60 11.98 16.85
N THR A 28 4.32 11.28 17.72
CA THR A 28 5.74 10.93 17.51
C THR A 28 5.89 10.05 16.28
N PHE A 29 5.06 9.01 16.17
CA PHE A 29 5.07 8.09 15.04
C PHE A 29 4.81 8.81 13.71
N LEU A 30 3.76 9.63 13.64
CA LEU A 30 3.36 10.37 12.44
C LEU A 30 4.41 11.40 12.02
N THR A 31 5.01 12.10 12.98
CA THR A 31 6.05 13.09 12.70
C THR A 31 7.29 12.42 12.11
N ALA A 32 7.73 11.30 12.71
CA ALA A 32 8.89 10.56 12.24
C ALA A 32 8.65 9.91 10.86
N LEU A 33 7.44 9.35 10.64
CA LEU A 33 7.04 8.79 9.36
C LEU A 33 7.05 9.83 8.24
N ASN A 34 6.40 10.98 8.45
CA ASN A 34 6.35 12.07 7.46
C ASN A 34 7.75 12.63 7.15
N THR A 35 8.55 12.89 8.19
CA THR A 35 9.94 13.36 8.03
C THR A 35 10.75 12.41 7.16
N ARG A 36 10.54 11.10 7.30
CA ARG A 36 11.23 10.11 6.47
C ARG A 36 10.66 10.05 5.06
N ALA A 37 9.34 10.13 4.90
CA ALA A 37 8.65 10.09 3.61
C ALA A 37 9.03 11.27 2.69
N ASP A 38 9.28 12.44 3.26
CA ASP A 38 9.77 13.63 2.54
C ASP A 38 11.12 13.41 1.83
N THR A 39 11.86 12.38 2.24
CA THR A 39 13.17 12.05 1.64
C THR A 39 13.09 10.96 0.58
N TRP A 40 11.94 10.31 0.41
CA TRP A 40 11.80 9.18 -0.49
C TRP A 40 12.09 9.55 -1.95
N GLN A 41 12.76 8.63 -2.65
CA GLN A 41 13.06 8.75 -4.09
C GLN A 41 12.20 7.78 -4.91
N VAL A 42 10.97 7.54 -4.47
CA VAL A 42 9.99 6.68 -5.15
C VAL A 42 8.90 7.53 -5.81
N PRO A 43 8.25 7.05 -6.88
CA PRO A 43 7.08 7.74 -7.42
C PRO A 43 6.02 7.93 -6.33
N TRP A 44 5.34 9.08 -6.35
CA TRP A 44 4.26 9.33 -5.42
C TRP A 44 3.17 8.24 -5.54
N ALA A 45 2.47 7.99 -4.44
CA ALA A 45 1.38 7.05 -4.36
C ALA A 45 0.34 7.62 -3.37
N PRO A 46 -0.97 7.40 -3.60
CA PRO A 46 -1.97 7.71 -2.60
C PRO A 46 -1.62 7.08 -1.27
N SER A 47 -1.77 7.87 -0.21
CA SER A 47 -1.49 7.45 1.15
C SER A 47 -2.27 8.34 2.09
N ALA A 48 -2.69 7.80 3.22
CA ALA A 48 -3.34 8.58 4.26
C ALA A 48 -3.11 7.98 5.64
N VAL A 49 -3.47 8.78 6.64
CA VAL A 49 -3.62 8.37 8.03
C VAL A 49 -5.09 8.36 8.35
N SER A 50 -5.57 7.25 8.90
CA SER A 50 -6.96 7.07 9.27
C SER A 50 -7.11 6.34 10.61
N ARG A 51 -8.37 6.07 11.00
CA ARG A 51 -8.73 5.16 12.08
C ARG A 51 -9.60 4.03 11.50
N PRO A 52 -9.46 2.79 11.99
CA PRO A 52 -10.46 1.77 11.71
C PRO A 52 -11.80 2.13 12.38
N GLU A 53 -12.91 1.53 11.93
CA GLU A 53 -14.25 1.79 12.49
C GLU A 53 -14.36 1.53 14.01
N ASP A 54 -13.50 0.65 14.54
CA ASP A 54 -13.46 0.31 15.96
C ASP A 54 -12.49 1.16 16.79
N ASP A 55 -11.83 2.14 16.15
CA ASP A 55 -10.85 3.05 16.74
C ASP A 55 -9.69 2.33 17.47
N SER A 56 -9.42 1.08 17.09
CA SER A 56 -8.48 0.21 17.81
C SER A 56 -7.00 0.56 17.63
N SER A 57 -6.67 1.35 16.61
CA SER A 57 -5.29 1.68 16.23
C SER A 57 -5.22 2.96 15.42
N LEU A 58 -4.03 3.56 15.36
CA LEU A 58 -3.69 4.48 14.28
C LEU A 58 -3.45 3.67 13.00
N LEU A 59 -4.22 3.93 11.94
CA LEU A 59 -4.09 3.27 10.64
C LEU A 59 -3.32 4.16 9.68
N VAL A 60 -2.32 3.60 9.01
CA VAL A 60 -1.58 4.28 7.95
C VAL A 60 -1.52 3.38 6.74
N TRP A 61 -1.83 3.90 5.56
CA TRP A 61 -1.89 3.09 4.35
C TRP A 61 -1.26 3.77 3.14
N VAL A 62 -0.85 2.94 2.16
CA VAL A 62 -0.42 3.37 0.83
C VAL A 62 -1.08 2.49 -0.23
N SER A 63 -1.40 3.07 -1.39
CA SER A 63 -2.02 2.35 -2.51
C SER A 63 -1.15 2.45 -3.76
N LEU A 64 -0.78 1.30 -4.31
CA LEU A 64 -0.01 1.23 -5.56
C LEU A 64 -0.97 1.30 -6.75
N LEU A 65 -0.71 2.20 -7.70
CA LEU A 65 -1.60 2.45 -8.84
C LEU A 65 -0.95 2.08 -10.19
N ASP A 66 -1.79 1.71 -11.15
CA ASP A 66 -1.56 1.92 -12.59
C ASP A 66 -2.31 3.22 -12.97
N GLU A 67 -1.59 4.34 -12.95
CA GLU A 67 -2.16 5.67 -13.20
C GLU A 67 -2.79 5.79 -14.59
N GLU A 68 -2.16 5.18 -15.62
CA GLU A 68 -2.66 5.18 -17.00
C GLU A 68 -4.04 4.55 -17.10
N ARG A 69 -4.36 3.61 -16.21
CA ARG A 69 -5.64 2.87 -16.18
C ARG A 69 -6.54 3.23 -15.01
N SER A 70 -6.11 4.14 -14.14
CA SER A 70 -6.83 4.49 -12.91
C SER A 70 -7.23 3.25 -12.10
N LEU A 71 -6.28 2.32 -11.93
CA LEU A 71 -6.49 1.03 -11.26
C LEU A 71 -5.61 0.92 -10.01
N ILE A 72 -6.22 0.56 -8.88
CA ILE A 72 -5.50 0.17 -7.67
C ILE A 72 -4.96 -1.25 -7.86
N LEU A 73 -3.64 -1.39 -7.79
CA LEU A 73 -2.93 -2.67 -7.92
C LEU A 73 -2.79 -3.39 -6.58
N GLY A 74 -2.82 -2.65 -5.49
CA GLY A 74 -2.80 -3.18 -4.14
C GLY A 74 -2.75 -2.06 -3.12
N GLU A 75 -3.15 -2.40 -1.91
CA GLU A 75 -3.13 -1.50 -0.76
C GLU A 75 -2.40 -2.22 0.37
N TRP A 76 -1.60 -1.46 1.10
CA TRP A 76 -0.82 -1.95 2.22
C TRP A 76 -0.99 -1.00 3.38
N ALA A 77 -1.14 -1.57 4.57
CA ALA A 77 -1.47 -0.84 5.76
C ALA A 77 -0.58 -1.23 6.94
N VAL A 78 -0.45 -0.28 7.86
CA VAL A 78 0.14 -0.43 9.18
C VAL A 78 -0.91 -0.04 10.22
N HIS A 79 -1.20 -0.95 11.13
CA HIS A 79 -1.93 -0.67 12.36
C HIS A 79 -0.92 -0.43 13.49
N PHE A 80 -0.91 0.77 14.05
CA PHE A 80 -0.02 1.17 15.14
C PHE A 80 -0.79 1.27 16.47
N TYR A 81 -0.22 0.65 17.51
CA TYR A 81 -0.82 0.51 18.84
C TYR A 81 0.11 1.08 19.94
N GLY A 82 0.84 2.15 19.62
CA GLY A 82 1.77 2.83 20.54
C GLY A 82 3.16 2.17 20.66
N THR A 83 3.20 0.90 21.06
CA THR A 83 4.47 0.17 21.31
C THR A 83 4.70 -1.04 20.40
N HIS A 84 3.71 -1.30 19.54
CA HIS A 84 3.78 -2.35 18.55
C HIS A 84 2.96 -1.97 17.33
N MET A 85 3.27 -2.61 16.21
CA MET A 85 2.55 -2.41 14.97
C MET A 85 2.43 -3.70 14.18
N TRP A 86 1.37 -3.80 13.40
CA TRP A 86 1.16 -4.86 12.42
C TRP A 86 1.13 -4.23 11.04
N ALA A 87 1.82 -4.83 10.09
CA ALA A 87 1.96 -4.29 8.73
C ALA A 87 1.73 -5.40 7.72
N GLY A 88 1.01 -5.12 6.63
CA GLY A 88 0.77 -6.11 5.59
C GLY A 88 -0.09 -5.61 4.44
N LYS A 89 -0.33 -6.50 3.46
CA LYS A 89 -1.28 -6.24 2.38
C LYS A 89 -2.71 -6.23 2.93
N VAL A 90 -3.50 -5.25 2.51
CA VAL A 90 -4.92 -5.13 2.86
C VAL A 90 -5.73 -6.22 2.14
N SER A 91 -6.66 -6.85 2.85
CA SER A 91 -7.51 -7.93 2.34
C SER A 91 -8.95 -7.50 2.03
N ASP A 92 -9.42 -6.41 2.63
CA ASP A 92 -10.77 -5.89 2.43
C ASP A 92 -10.86 -4.38 2.71
N GLN A 93 -12.07 -3.81 2.54
CA GLN A 93 -12.32 -2.38 2.69
C GLN A 93 -12.25 -1.87 4.13
N LEU A 94 -12.19 -2.78 5.12
CA LEU A 94 -12.03 -2.44 6.53
C LEU A 94 -10.56 -2.42 6.94
N PHE A 95 -9.65 -2.46 5.96
CA PHE A 95 -8.21 -2.50 6.16
C PHE A 95 -7.71 -3.70 6.96
N ASN A 96 -8.48 -4.80 7.02
CA ASN A 96 -7.96 -6.05 7.58
C ASN A 96 -6.72 -6.49 6.80
N LEU A 97 -5.73 -7.04 7.50
CA LEU A 97 -4.48 -7.47 6.89
C LEU A 97 -4.55 -8.95 6.49
N HIS A 98 -4.00 -9.26 5.32
CA HIS A 98 -3.71 -10.64 4.96
C HIS A 98 -2.54 -11.16 5.80
N GLU A 99 -2.81 -11.90 6.88
CA GLU A 99 -1.81 -12.39 7.85
C GLU A 99 -0.91 -13.54 7.32
N SER A 100 -0.51 -13.50 6.05
CA SER A 100 0.48 -14.40 5.47
C SER A 100 1.84 -13.69 5.29
N PRO A 101 2.95 -14.26 5.79
CA PRO A 101 4.29 -13.73 5.53
C PRO A 101 4.60 -13.61 4.03
N GLU A 102 4.03 -14.48 3.20
CA GLU A 102 4.17 -14.46 1.74
C GLU A 102 3.56 -13.21 1.10
N SER A 103 2.60 -12.58 1.79
CA SER A 103 1.97 -11.31 1.39
C SER A 103 2.58 -10.10 2.09
N GLY A 104 3.77 -10.28 2.68
CA GLY A 104 4.52 -9.21 3.35
C GLY A 104 4.03 -8.87 4.76
N PHE A 105 3.22 -9.73 5.39
CA PHE A 105 2.77 -9.51 6.77
C PHE A 105 3.91 -9.61 7.77
N PHE A 106 4.01 -8.65 8.68
CA PHE A 106 4.88 -8.74 9.84
C PHE A 106 4.35 -7.97 11.05
N ARG A 107 4.88 -8.34 12.22
CA ARG A 107 4.67 -7.64 13.49
C ARG A 107 5.99 -7.09 14.02
N ALA A 108 5.92 -5.95 14.69
CA ALA A 108 7.07 -5.31 15.32
C ALA A 108 6.69 -4.70 16.67
N SER A 109 7.66 -4.60 17.56
CA SER A 109 7.55 -3.88 18.83
C SER A 109 8.77 -2.99 19.01
N GLY A 110 8.61 -1.87 19.70
CA GLY A 110 9.66 -0.86 19.87
C GLY A 110 9.08 0.47 20.33
N THR A 111 9.91 1.51 20.28
CA THR A 111 9.42 2.88 20.47
C THR A 111 8.65 3.38 19.24
N ALA A 112 7.86 4.44 19.40
CA ALA A 112 7.14 5.07 18.29
C ALA A 112 8.09 5.47 17.14
N ASP A 113 9.26 6.05 17.44
CA ASP A 113 10.28 6.41 16.45
C ASP A 113 10.86 5.19 15.70
N GLU A 114 11.19 4.13 16.43
CA GLU A 114 11.74 2.89 15.82
C GLU A 114 10.71 2.26 14.88
N LEU A 115 9.44 2.24 15.30
CA LEU A 115 8.34 1.71 14.53
C LEU A 115 8.03 2.58 13.32
N ALA A 116 8.05 3.91 13.45
CA ALA A 116 7.87 4.84 12.34
C ALA A 116 8.98 4.69 11.28
N LEU A 117 10.23 4.57 11.70
CA LEU A 117 11.35 4.31 10.78
C LEU A 117 11.18 2.98 10.05
N ARG A 118 10.76 1.94 10.77
CA ARG A 118 10.53 0.61 10.17
C ARG A 118 9.35 0.62 9.20
N CYS A 119 8.26 1.31 9.55
CA CYS A 119 7.11 1.55 8.69
C CYS A 119 7.53 2.27 7.41
N ALA A 120 8.24 3.40 7.56
CA ALA A 120 8.68 4.21 6.43
C ALA A 120 9.59 3.44 5.47
N ASN A 121 10.58 2.72 6.01
CA ASN A 121 11.47 1.91 5.18
C ASN A 121 10.72 0.78 4.46
N TRP A 122 9.72 0.18 5.11
CA TRP A 122 8.92 -0.87 4.50
C TRP A 122 8.08 -0.34 3.33
N PHE A 123 7.39 0.80 3.51
CA PHE A 123 6.66 1.45 2.43
C PHE A 123 7.58 1.93 1.31
N GLU A 124 8.73 2.51 1.60
CA GLU A 124 9.71 2.94 0.59
C GLU A 124 10.18 1.74 -0.26
N ILE A 125 10.55 0.62 0.39
CA ILE A 125 10.93 -0.61 -0.30
C ILE A 125 9.78 -1.08 -1.19
N LEU A 126 8.57 -1.19 -0.65
CA LEU A 126 7.38 -1.63 -1.38
C LEU A 126 7.10 -0.77 -2.62
N LEU A 127 7.12 0.55 -2.45
CA LEU A 127 6.83 1.53 -3.50
C LEU A 127 7.98 1.67 -4.52
N SER A 128 9.19 1.20 -4.20
CA SER A 128 10.31 1.12 -5.13
C SER A 128 10.30 -0.14 -6.01
N ARG A 129 9.38 -1.08 -5.78
CA ARG A 129 9.37 -2.33 -6.54
C ARG A 129 8.84 -2.09 -7.96
N PRO A 130 9.55 -2.56 -9.00
CA PRO A 130 9.11 -2.42 -10.38
C PRO A 130 7.82 -3.20 -10.62
N VAL A 131 6.89 -2.62 -11.37
CA VAL A 131 5.63 -3.27 -11.74
C VAL A 131 5.57 -3.48 -13.23
N VAL A 132 5.15 -4.68 -13.64
CA VAL A 132 4.89 -5.00 -15.05
C VAL A 132 3.45 -5.46 -15.25
N ARG A 133 2.91 -5.11 -16.42
CA ARG A 133 1.64 -5.61 -16.92
C ARG A 133 1.89 -6.63 -18.01
N ALA A 134 1.47 -7.86 -17.79
CA ALA A 134 1.51 -8.95 -18.74
C ALA A 134 0.13 -9.15 -19.38
N GLU A 135 0.09 -9.27 -20.71
CA GLU A 135 -1.16 -9.42 -21.48
C GLU A 135 -1.17 -10.69 -22.33
N TRP A 136 -2.26 -11.45 -22.24
CA TRP A 136 -2.53 -12.62 -23.07
C TRP A 136 -3.72 -12.34 -23.98
N ARG A 137 -3.54 -12.58 -25.29
CA ARG A 137 -4.62 -12.46 -26.25
C ARG A 137 -5.33 -13.81 -26.40
N SER A 138 -6.63 -13.83 -26.15
CA SER A 138 -7.46 -14.98 -26.49
C SER A 138 -7.85 -14.95 -27.97
N ALA A 139 -8.14 -16.12 -28.55
CA ALA A 139 -8.67 -16.23 -29.91
C ALA A 139 -10.00 -15.49 -30.11
N ALA A 140 -10.75 -15.25 -29.02
CA ALA A 140 -12.00 -14.49 -29.01
C ALA A 140 -11.79 -12.96 -28.92
N GLY A 141 -10.55 -12.47 -28.93
CA GLY A 141 -10.21 -11.05 -28.87
C GLY A 141 -10.21 -10.43 -27.46
N ALA A 142 -10.61 -11.17 -26.43
CA ALA A 142 -10.46 -10.73 -25.04
C ALA A 142 -8.97 -10.75 -24.63
N ILE A 143 -8.56 -9.73 -23.86
CA ILE A 143 -7.21 -9.62 -23.31
C ILE A 143 -7.30 -9.97 -21.82
N ALA A 144 -6.66 -11.06 -21.41
CA ALA A 144 -6.40 -11.35 -20.01
C ALA A 144 -5.13 -10.62 -19.59
N THR A 145 -5.15 -10.03 -18.39
CA THR A 145 -4.09 -9.13 -17.94
C THR A 145 -3.70 -9.46 -16.51
N ARG A 146 -2.39 -9.50 -16.24
CA ARG A 146 -1.84 -9.66 -14.89
C ARG A 146 -0.87 -8.52 -14.62
N TRP A 147 -1.07 -7.85 -13.49
CA TRP A 147 -0.07 -6.96 -12.91
C TRP A 147 0.71 -7.74 -11.86
N GLU A 148 2.02 -7.58 -11.88
CA GLU A 148 2.92 -8.28 -10.95
C GLU A 148 4.15 -7.42 -10.65
N PHE A 149 4.75 -7.66 -9.49
CA PHE A 149 6.08 -7.13 -9.23
C PHE A 149 7.10 -7.85 -10.12
N ALA A 150 7.91 -7.08 -10.85
CA ALA A 150 8.84 -7.62 -11.84
C ALA A 150 10.03 -8.36 -11.21
N ASP A 151 10.35 -8.05 -9.96
CA ASP A 151 11.45 -8.63 -9.19
C ASP A 151 11.18 -10.07 -8.70
N THR A 152 9.92 -10.39 -8.43
CA THR A 152 9.49 -11.63 -7.76
C THR A 152 8.44 -12.40 -8.54
N GLY A 153 7.72 -11.75 -9.46
CA GLY A 153 6.55 -12.30 -10.14
C GLY A 153 5.30 -12.39 -9.26
N GLU A 154 5.32 -11.84 -8.05
CA GLU A 154 4.15 -11.81 -7.16
C GLU A 154 2.98 -11.07 -7.83
N ALA A 155 1.81 -11.72 -7.90
CA ALA A 155 0.64 -11.16 -8.54
C ALA A 155 -0.01 -10.06 -7.68
N LEU A 156 -0.30 -8.92 -8.31
CA LEU A 156 -0.98 -7.78 -7.71
C LEU A 156 -2.48 -7.84 -8.00
N VAL A 157 -2.83 -7.76 -9.28
CA VAL A 157 -4.20 -7.82 -9.81
C VAL A 157 -4.22 -8.71 -11.05
N ILE A 158 -5.31 -9.47 -11.21
CA ILE A 158 -5.58 -10.26 -12.41
C ILE A 158 -6.94 -9.82 -12.96
N SER A 159 -6.97 -9.46 -14.24
CA SER A 159 -8.18 -9.20 -14.99
C SER A 159 -8.40 -10.33 -15.98
N ARG A 160 -9.54 -11.02 -15.85
CA ARG A 160 -9.92 -12.22 -16.60
C ARG A 160 -8.98 -13.42 -16.37
N ASP A 161 -9.37 -14.57 -16.91
CA ASP A 161 -8.63 -15.80 -16.75
C ASP A 161 -7.32 -15.77 -17.55
N VAL A 162 -6.21 -15.70 -16.83
CA VAL A 162 -4.87 -15.90 -17.38
C VAL A 162 -4.64 -17.40 -17.59
N PRO A 163 -4.06 -17.85 -18.72
CA PRO A 163 -3.82 -19.26 -18.97
C PRO A 163 -2.97 -19.92 -17.87
N ALA A 164 -3.49 -20.98 -17.26
CA ALA A 164 -2.79 -21.77 -16.23
C ALA A 164 -1.78 -22.77 -16.82
N ASP A 165 -1.74 -22.92 -18.14
CA ASP A 165 -0.91 -23.89 -18.87
C ASP A 165 0.54 -23.41 -19.10
N GLY A 166 0.91 -22.26 -18.54
CA GLY A 166 2.25 -21.69 -18.70
C GLY A 166 2.48 -20.98 -20.02
N THR A 167 1.42 -20.73 -20.82
CA THR A 167 1.52 -19.92 -22.03
C THR A 167 2.12 -18.55 -21.70
N PRO A 168 3.19 -18.10 -22.38
CA PRO A 168 3.78 -16.79 -22.12
C PRO A 168 2.85 -15.66 -22.58
N PRO A 169 2.90 -14.48 -21.93
CA PRO A 169 2.13 -13.33 -22.37
C PRO A 169 2.60 -12.88 -23.76
N ALA A 170 1.66 -12.38 -24.56
CA ALA A 170 1.95 -11.80 -25.87
C ALA A 170 2.73 -10.48 -25.73
N HIS A 171 2.44 -9.72 -24.67
CA HIS A 171 3.10 -8.46 -24.37
C HIS A 171 3.39 -8.31 -22.88
N ARG A 172 4.50 -7.64 -22.57
CA ARG A 172 4.85 -7.17 -21.22
C ARG A 172 5.20 -5.69 -21.30
N PHE A 173 4.56 -4.89 -20.46
CA PHE A 173 4.77 -3.45 -20.39
C PHE A 173 5.24 -3.07 -18.98
N PRO A 174 6.27 -2.22 -18.83
CA PRO A 174 6.55 -1.59 -17.55
C PRO A 174 5.39 -0.65 -17.20
N VAL A 175 4.91 -0.75 -15.96
CA VAL A 175 3.90 0.14 -15.38
C VAL A 175 4.56 1.17 -14.47
N ARG A 176 5.53 0.71 -13.66
CA ARG A 176 6.32 1.53 -12.75
C ARG A 176 7.77 1.05 -12.75
N PRO A 177 8.77 1.95 -12.77
CA PRO A 177 10.18 1.59 -12.69
C PRO A 177 10.54 0.95 -11.35
#